data_AF-A0A080WM30-F1
#
_entry.id   AF-A0A080WM30-F1
#
_cell.length_a   1.000
_cell.length_b   1.000
_cell.length_c   1.000
_cell.angle_alpha   90.00
_cell.angle_beta   90.00
_cell.angle_gamma   90.00
#
_symmetry.space_group_name_H-M   'P 1'
#
loop_
_entity.id
_entity.type
_entity.pdbx_description
1 polymer ?
#
loop_
_entity_poly.entity_id
_entity_poly.type
_entity_poly.pdbx_seq_one_letter_code
_entity_poly.pdbx_strand_id
1 'polypeptide(L)'
;MSKPGATAMTAIMTSLSIFCGMTNMATASRQLFAFARDNGLPFGTFFQKVPIGWDIPLNAIIFTVIVSSLLSLINIGSTIAFNQITSLGLCALLSSYIVSISCMALKRIRGEKLLPSHFRMGSLGLPINLLSIAFLVLAYIFCFFPPAPKPALDAMNWSVVIYFGVLLFSLIYFAFRGRHKYVGPVEYVRKSA
;
A
#
# COMPACT_ATOMS: atom_id res chain seq x y z
N MET A 1 -0.86 -7.73 -37.99
CA MET A 1 -0.59 -6.64 -37.03
C MET A 1 0.50 -5.75 -37.63
N SER A 2 0.21 -4.46 -37.88
CA SER A 2 1.17 -3.57 -38.55
C SER A 2 2.35 -3.30 -37.61
N LYS A 3 3.56 -3.74 -37.99
CA LYS A 3 4.82 -3.55 -37.22
C LYS A 3 4.98 -2.11 -36.69
N PRO A 4 4.79 -1.04 -37.49
CA PRO A 4 4.89 0.34 -36.99
C PRO A 4 3.82 0.69 -35.94
N GLY A 5 2.60 0.17 -36.07
CA GLY A 5 1.55 0.37 -35.08
C GLY A 5 1.86 -0.31 -33.74
N ALA A 6 2.37 -1.55 -33.79
CA ALA A 6 2.82 -2.27 -32.59
C ALA A 6 3.97 -1.54 -31.89
N THR A 7 4.98 -1.08 -32.64
CA THR A 7 6.11 -0.33 -32.09
C THR A 7 5.67 0.97 -31.43
N ALA A 8 4.77 1.74 -32.06
CA ALA A 8 4.23 2.97 -31.50
C ALA A 8 3.49 2.71 -30.18
N MET A 9 2.63 1.69 -30.12
CA MET A 9 1.92 1.31 -28.90
C MET A 9 2.88 0.88 -27.79
N THR A 10 3.89 0.06 -28.10
CA THR A 10 4.88 -0.38 -27.10
C THR A 10 5.74 0.78 -26.58
N ALA A 11 6.09 1.76 -27.42
CA ALA A 11 6.84 2.93 -26.99
C ALA A 11 6.04 3.79 -26.01
N ILE A 12 4.73 3.98 -26.29
CA ILE A 12 3.81 4.70 -25.41
C ILE A 12 3.67 3.97 -24.07
N MET A 13 3.40 2.65 -24.09
CA MET A 13 3.25 1.86 -22.86
C MET A 13 4.53 1.83 -22.01
N THR A 14 5.70 1.74 -22.65
CA THR A 14 6.99 1.76 -21.95
C THR A 14 7.24 3.12 -21.29
N SER A 15 6.98 4.20 -22.02
CA SER A 15 7.11 5.56 -21.49
C SER A 15 6.22 5.78 -20.26
N LEU A 16 4.93 5.41 -20.36
CA LEU A 16 3.99 5.49 -19.24
C LEU A 16 4.43 4.66 -18.04
N SER A 17 5.00 3.47 -18.27
CA SER A 17 5.48 2.59 -17.20
C SER A 17 6.64 3.21 -16.43
N ILE A 18 7.56 3.92 -17.11
CA ILE A 18 8.67 4.64 -16.47
C ILE A 18 8.14 5.74 -15.55
N PHE A 19 7.24 6.59 -16.04
CA PHE A 19 6.63 7.67 -15.23
C PHE A 19 5.85 7.14 -14.02
N CYS A 20 5.12 6.04 -14.21
CA CYS A 20 4.42 5.35 -13.13
C CYS A 20 5.39 4.83 -12.07
N GLY A 21 6.49 4.19 -12.49
CA GLY A 21 7.55 3.71 -11.60
C GLY A 21 8.17 4.82 -10.74
N MET A 22 8.49 5.96 -11.35
CA MET A 22 9.01 7.12 -10.61
C MET A 22 8.01 7.64 -9.58
N THR A 23 6.73 7.74 -9.95
CA THR A 23 5.66 8.19 -9.05
C THR A 23 5.49 7.24 -7.86
N ASN A 24 5.49 5.93 -8.10
CA ASN A 24 5.38 4.93 -7.04
C ASN A 24 6.57 4.98 -6.08
N MET A 25 7.79 5.16 -6.59
CA MET A 25 8.99 5.30 -5.77
C MET A 25 8.95 6.56 -4.89
N ALA A 26 8.50 7.68 -5.45
CA ALA A 26 8.30 8.93 -4.70
C ALA A 26 7.22 8.78 -3.62
N THR A 27 6.10 8.10 -3.92
CA THR A 27 5.04 7.84 -2.94
C THR A 27 5.51 6.92 -1.83
N ALA A 28 6.18 5.80 -2.15
CA ALA A 28 6.66 4.84 -1.16
C ALA A 28 7.66 5.46 -0.18
N SER A 29 8.61 6.25 -0.68
CA SER A 29 9.59 6.94 0.16
C SER A 29 8.95 7.99 1.06
N ARG A 30 7.95 8.73 0.58
CA ARG A 30 7.18 9.70 1.40
C ARG A 30 6.33 9.00 2.46
N GLN A 31 5.71 7.87 2.14
CA GLN A 31 4.95 7.06 3.11
C GLN A 31 5.87 6.53 4.21
N LEU A 32 7.05 6.01 3.84
CA LEU A 32 8.06 5.55 4.80
C LEU A 32 8.54 6.68 5.71
N PHE A 33 8.84 7.84 5.14
CA PHE A 33 9.25 9.03 5.89
C PHE A 33 8.15 9.51 6.86
N ALA A 34 6.90 9.59 6.40
CA ALA A 34 5.78 9.99 7.25
C ALA A 34 5.58 9.03 8.43
N PHE A 35 5.66 7.72 8.18
CA PHE A 35 5.63 6.71 9.24
C PHE A 35 6.82 6.80 10.20
N ALA A 36 8.01 7.13 9.69
CA ALA A 36 9.21 7.31 10.51
C ALA A 36 9.10 8.53 11.44
N ARG A 37 8.60 9.66 10.91
CA ARG A 37 8.35 10.90 11.65
C ARG A 37 7.38 10.71 12.80
N ASP A 38 6.35 9.88 12.58
CA ASP A 38 5.34 9.58 13.58
C ASP A 38 5.81 8.45 14.55
N ASN A 39 7.12 8.13 14.57
CA ASN A 39 7.76 7.07 15.37
C ASN A 39 7.16 5.67 15.17
N GLY A 40 6.55 5.41 14.01
CA GLY A 40 5.91 4.15 13.67
C GLY A 40 6.87 3.03 13.24
N LEU A 41 8.16 3.31 13.02
CA LEU A 41 9.14 2.36 12.50
C LEU A 41 10.30 2.06 13.46
N PRO A 42 10.86 0.83 13.42
CA PRO A 42 12.14 0.58 14.06
C PRO A 42 13.20 1.44 13.35
N PHE A 43 14.05 2.13 14.11
CA PHE A 43 15.02 3.09 13.58
C PHE A 43 14.41 4.30 12.86
N GLY A 44 13.19 4.72 13.23
CA GLY A 44 12.55 5.91 12.67
C GLY A 44 13.42 7.18 12.68
N THR A 45 14.35 7.32 13.64
CA THR A 45 15.32 8.43 13.70
C THR A 45 16.23 8.53 12.49
N PHE A 46 16.56 7.41 11.85
CA PHE A 46 17.37 7.39 10.62
C PHE A 46 16.52 7.79 9.41
N PHE A 47 15.31 7.25 9.29
CA PHE A 47 14.43 7.48 8.15
C PHE A 47 13.75 8.85 8.16
N GLN A 48 13.55 9.46 9.34
CA GLN A 48 12.97 10.80 9.48
C GLN A 48 13.98 11.94 9.26
N LYS A 49 15.27 11.63 9.09
CA LYS A 49 16.31 12.66 8.94
C LYS A 49 16.27 13.26 7.54
N VAL A 50 16.02 14.56 7.46
CA VAL A 50 16.11 15.36 6.24
C VAL A 50 17.34 16.27 6.35
N PRO A 51 18.30 16.21 5.39
CA PRO A 51 19.48 17.06 5.44
C PRO A 51 19.13 18.53 5.18
N ILE A 52 19.87 19.44 5.83
CA ILE A 52 19.67 20.89 5.70
C ILE A 52 19.97 21.31 4.25
N GLY A 53 19.03 22.04 3.63
CA GLY A 53 19.11 22.49 2.24
C GLY A 53 18.43 21.58 1.21
N TRP A 54 17.88 20.44 1.63
CA TRP A 54 17.14 19.51 0.77
C TRP A 54 15.75 19.27 1.35
N ASP A 55 14.70 19.37 0.54
CA ASP A 55 13.31 19.10 0.98
C ASP A 55 12.89 17.63 0.82
N ILE A 56 13.87 16.73 0.61
CA ILE A 56 13.62 15.31 0.33
C ILE A 56 14.27 14.37 1.36
N PRO A 57 13.55 13.33 1.82
CA PRO A 57 14.07 12.36 2.78
C PRO A 57 14.99 11.34 2.09
N LEU A 58 16.25 11.74 1.86
CA LEU A 58 17.22 10.98 1.08
C LEU A 58 17.45 9.55 1.62
N ASN A 59 17.47 9.37 2.95
CA ASN A 59 17.60 8.05 3.59
C ASN A 59 16.42 7.13 3.26
N ALA A 60 15.19 7.66 3.26
CA ALA A 60 14.00 6.90 2.90
C ALA A 60 14.01 6.53 1.42
N ILE A 61 14.43 7.44 0.55
CA ILE A 61 14.55 7.21 -0.89
C ILE A 61 15.56 6.08 -1.17
N ILE A 62 16.78 6.18 -0.66
CA ILE A 62 17.82 5.16 -0.85
C ILE A 62 17.32 3.78 -0.40
N PHE A 63 16.69 3.71 0.78
CA PHE A 63 16.16 2.45 1.29
C PHE A 63 15.09 1.88 0.35
N THR A 64 14.12 2.69 -0.10
CA THR A 64 13.09 2.22 -1.03
C THR A 64 13.65 1.78 -2.38
N VAL A 65 14.69 2.44 -2.89
CA VAL A 65 15.40 2.03 -4.11
C VAL A 65 16.08 0.69 -3.93
N ILE A 66 16.83 0.50 -2.83
CA ILE A 66 17.53 -0.75 -2.54
C ILE A 66 16.52 -1.91 -2.44
N VAL A 67 15.46 -1.74 -1.66
CA VAL A 67 14.43 -2.78 -1.48
C VAL A 67 13.73 -3.11 -2.80
N SER A 68 13.38 -2.10 -3.60
CA SER A 68 12.73 -2.30 -4.90
C SER A 68 13.64 -3.00 -5.91
N SER A 69 14.93 -2.65 -5.92
CA SER A 69 15.94 -3.34 -6.73
C SER A 69 16.07 -4.79 -6.31
N LEU A 70 16.20 -5.08 -5.01
CA LEU A 70 16.28 -6.44 -4.49
C LEU A 70 15.04 -7.29 -4.84
N LEU A 71 13.84 -6.70 -4.75
CA LEU A 71 12.61 -7.36 -5.19
C LEU A 71 12.61 -7.65 -6.70
N SER A 72 13.18 -6.76 -7.50
CA SER A 72 13.27 -6.94 -8.95
C SER A 72 14.23 -8.06 -9.34
N LEU A 73 15.31 -8.28 -8.56
CA LEU A 73 16.25 -9.38 -8.78
C LEU A 73 15.61 -10.77 -8.62
N ILE A 74 14.53 -10.91 -7.85
CA ILE A 74 13.80 -12.18 -7.65
C ILE A 74 13.31 -12.74 -9.00
N ASN A 75 12.99 -11.87 -9.96
CA ASN A 75 12.53 -12.28 -11.28
C ASN A 75 13.55 -13.14 -12.04
N ILE A 76 14.86 -12.98 -11.76
CA ILE A 76 15.93 -13.79 -12.38
C ILE A 76 15.88 -15.24 -11.87
N GLY A 77 15.52 -15.45 -10.61
CA GLY A 77 15.45 -16.79 -10.01
C GLY A 77 14.12 -17.50 -10.25
N SER A 78 13.00 -16.78 -10.16
CA SER A 78 11.67 -17.36 -10.39
C SER A 78 10.65 -16.29 -10.78
N THR A 79 10.05 -16.47 -11.96
CA THR A 79 8.91 -15.65 -12.41
C THR A 79 7.66 -15.93 -11.57
N ILE A 80 7.52 -17.14 -11.02
CA ILE A 80 6.42 -17.50 -10.12
C ILE A 80 6.51 -16.71 -8.82
N ALA A 81 7.70 -16.66 -8.20
CA ALA A 81 7.91 -15.91 -6.96
C ALA A 81 7.65 -14.41 -7.15
N PHE A 82 8.10 -13.85 -8.28
CA PHE A 82 7.81 -12.46 -8.63
C PHE A 82 6.30 -12.20 -8.76
N ASN A 83 5.58 -13.07 -9.48
CA ASN A 83 4.12 -12.95 -9.64
C ASN A 83 3.39 -13.02 -8.30
N GLN A 84 3.83 -13.88 -7.37
CA GLN A 84 3.27 -13.94 -6.01
C GLN A 84 3.45 -12.63 -5.24
N ILE A 85 4.61 -11.97 -5.35
CA ILE A 85 4.85 -10.67 -4.72
C ILE A 85 3.97 -9.59 -5.36
N THR A 86 3.80 -9.60 -6.67
CA THR A 86 2.90 -8.67 -7.37
C THR A 86 1.45 -8.84 -6.90
N SER A 87 0.95 -10.08 -6.81
CA SER A 87 -0.38 -10.36 -6.26
C SER A 87 -0.51 -9.88 -4.81
N LEU A 88 0.52 -10.09 -3.98
CA LEU A 88 0.55 -9.60 -2.61
C LEU A 88 0.41 -8.07 -2.54
N GLY A 89 1.09 -7.33 -3.41
CA GLY A 89 0.98 -5.87 -3.51
C GLY A 89 -0.44 -5.41 -3.84
N LEU A 90 -1.12 -6.09 -4.77
CA LEU A 90 -2.52 -5.83 -5.10
C LEU A 90 -3.43 -6.10 -3.90
N CYS A 91 -3.25 -7.24 -3.22
CA CYS A 91 -4.07 -7.57 -2.06
C CYS A 91 -3.83 -6.55 -0.92
N ALA A 92 -2.59 -6.08 -0.71
CA ALA A 92 -2.28 -5.03 0.26
C ALA A 92 -3.00 -3.70 -0.07
N LEU A 93 -3.00 -3.30 -1.35
CA LEU A 93 -3.71 -2.10 -1.80
C LEU A 93 -5.22 -2.21 -1.58
N LEU A 94 -5.83 -3.33 -1.95
CA LEU A 94 -7.25 -3.60 -1.72
C LEU A 94 -7.59 -3.57 -0.22
N SER A 95 -6.75 -4.17 0.62
CA SER A 95 -6.94 -4.16 2.08
C SER A 95 -6.92 -2.74 2.66
N SER A 96 -6.01 -1.88 2.18
CA SER A 96 -5.92 -0.47 2.59
C SER A 96 -7.20 0.29 2.24
N TYR A 97 -7.80 0.02 1.07
CA TYR A 97 -9.08 0.61 0.68
C TYR A 97 -10.24 0.09 1.51
N ILE A 98 -10.29 -1.22 1.77
CA ILE A 98 -11.31 -1.82 2.65
C ILE A 98 -11.26 -1.17 4.03
N VAL A 99 -10.08 -1.07 4.64
CA VAL A 99 -9.91 -0.45 5.97
C VAL A 99 -10.35 1.02 5.97
N SER A 100 -9.94 1.79 4.97
CA SER A 100 -10.26 3.22 4.87
C SER A 100 -11.76 3.48 4.70
N ILE A 101 -12.41 2.75 3.78
CA ILE A 101 -13.85 2.90 3.53
C ILE A 101 -14.66 2.36 4.71
N SER A 102 -14.21 1.27 5.34
CA SER A 102 -14.85 0.72 6.54
C SER A 102 -14.80 1.70 7.70
N CYS A 103 -13.67 2.38 7.93
CA CYS A 103 -13.58 3.41 8.96
C CYS A 103 -14.60 4.55 8.72
N MET A 104 -14.72 5.01 7.47
CA MET A 104 -15.71 6.02 7.10
C MET A 104 -17.15 5.51 7.25
N ALA A 105 -17.43 4.26 6.87
CA ALA A 105 -18.75 3.64 7.05
C ALA A 105 -19.12 3.50 8.53
N LEU A 106 -18.18 3.05 9.37
CA LEU A 106 -18.36 2.93 10.81
C LEU A 106 -18.66 4.27 11.48
N LYS A 107 -17.95 5.35 11.11
CA LYS A 107 -18.26 6.70 11.62
C LYS A 107 -19.67 7.15 11.26
N ARG A 108 -20.12 6.87 10.03
CA ARG A 108 -21.49 7.19 9.59
C ARG A 108 -22.54 6.37 10.35
N ILE A 109 -22.29 5.08 10.58
CA ILE A 109 -23.19 4.19 11.33
C ILE A 109 -23.29 4.63 12.81
N ARG A 110 -22.17 5.03 13.41
CA ARG A 110 -22.12 5.53 14.80
C ARG A 110 -22.67 6.96 14.96
N GLY A 111 -23.02 7.64 13.88
CA GLY A 111 -23.45 9.03 13.92
C GLY A 111 -22.35 10.02 14.32
N GLU A 112 -21.07 9.63 14.22
CA GLU A 112 -19.95 10.51 14.53
C GLU A 112 -19.80 11.59 13.45
N LYS A 113 -19.46 12.82 13.87
CA LYS A 113 -19.21 13.92 12.94
C LYS A 113 -18.01 13.58 12.05
N LEU A 114 -18.26 13.49 10.74
CA LEU A 114 -17.21 13.41 9.73
C LEU A 114 -16.43 14.73 9.71
N LEU A 115 -15.14 14.65 9.33
CA LEU A 115 -14.31 15.82 9.12
C LEU A 115 -14.97 16.77 8.10
N PRO A 116 -14.79 18.10 8.24
CA PRO A 116 -15.30 19.05 7.27
C PRO A 116 -14.75 18.70 5.87
N SER A 117 -15.65 18.37 4.95
CA SER A 117 -15.35 18.03 3.56
C SER A 117 -16.13 18.95 2.65
N HIS A 118 -15.48 19.46 1.61
CA HIS A 118 -16.11 20.25 0.54
C HIS A 118 -17.14 19.42 -0.25
N PHE A 119 -16.95 18.11 -0.29
CA PHE A 119 -17.89 17.18 -0.93
C PHE A 119 -18.57 16.31 0.12
N ARG A 120 -19.89 16.45 0.24
CA ARG A 120 -20.72 15.69 1.18
C ARG A 120 -21.74 14.86 0.42
N MET A 121 -21.47 13.57 0.32
CA MET A 121 -22.49 12.59 -0.06
C MET A 121 -23.38 12.35 1.16
N GLY A 122 -24.61 12.86 1.11
CA GLY A 122 -25.61 12.84 2.18
C GLY A 122 -26.06 11.42 2.55
N SER A 123 -27.36 11.16 2.53
CA SER A 123 -27.91 9.83 2.89
C SER A 123 -27.39 8.69 2.01
N LEU A 124 -27.07 8.97 0.74
CA LEU A 124 -26.54 7.99 -0.22
C LEU A 124 -25.10 7.54 0.07
N GLY A 125 -24.33 8.25 0.91
CA GLY A 125 -22.93 7.86 1.09
C GLY A 125 -22.74 6.59 1.93
N LEU A 126 -23.68 6.23 2.81
CA LEU A 126 -23.63 4.96 3.55
C LEU A 126 -23.87 3.73 2.65
N PRO A 127 -24.93 3.65 1.82
CA PRO A 127 -25.13 2.51 0.93
C PRO A 127 -24.02 2.38 -0.11
N ILE A 128 -23.49 3.50 -0.64
CA ILE A 128 -22.35 3.47 -1.58
C ILE A 128 -21.12 2.87 -0.89
N ASN A 129 -20.79 3.29 0.33
CA ASN A 129 -19.65 2.74 1.07
C ASN A 129 -19.80 1.24 1.32
N LEU A 130 -21.00 0.78 1.69
CA LEU A 130 -21.27 -0.64 1.90
C LEU A 130 -21.14 -1.45 0.61
N LEU A 131 -21.68 -0.94 -0.50
CA LEU A 131 -21.54 -1.57 -1.82
C LEU A 131 -20.07 -1.65 -2.24
N SER A 132 -19.31 -0.58 -2.04
CA SER A 132 -17.87 -0.56 -2.31
C SER A 132 -17.11 -1.57 -1.46
N ILE A 133 -17.41 -1.67 -0.17
CA ILE A 133 -16.79 -2.68 0.71
C ILE A 133 -17.13 -4.10 0.22
N ALA A 134 -18.40 -4.38 -0.11
CA ALA A 134 -18.81 -5.69 -0.60
C ALA A 134 -18.06 -6.07 -1.89
N PHE A 135 -17.95 -5.15 -2.85
CA PHE A 135 -17.20 -5.35 -4.08
C PHE A 135 -15.70 -5.55 -3.83
N LEU A 136 -15.09 -4.74 -2.96
CA LEU A 136 -13.68 -4.86 -2.63
C LEU A 136 -13.36 -6.15 -1.89
N VAL A 137 -14.22 -6.61 -0.99
CA VAL A 137 -14.06 -7.90 -0.29
C VAL A 137 -14.13 -9.05 -1.28
N LEU A 138 -15.07 -9.01 -2.23
CA LEU A 138 -15.14 -10.00 -3.30
C LEU A 138 -13.83 -10.00 -4.11
N ALA A 139 -13.38 -8.84 -4.61
CA ALA A 139 -12.13 -8.73 -5.37
C ALA A 139 -10.90 -9.18 -4.56
N TYR A 140 -10.88 -8.91 -3.25
CA TYR A 140 -9.83 -9.32 -2.33
C TYR A 140 -9.76 -10.84 -2.18
N ILE A 141 -10.89 -11.54 -2.11
CA ILE A 141 -10.92 -13.01 -2.09
C ILE A 141 -10.36 -13.57 -3.41
N PHE A 142 -10.77 -13.00 -4.55
CA PHE A 142 -10.26 -13.42 -5.86
C PHE A 142 -8.75 -13.16 -6.03
N CYS A 143 -8.18 -12.16 -5.35
CA CYS A 143 -6.74 -11.86 -5.37
C CYS A 143 -5.87 -13.02 -4.86
N PHE A 144 -6.41 -13.87 -3.96
CA PHE A 144 -5.72 -15.04 -3.43
C PHE A 144 -5.98 -16.32 -4.24
N PHE A 145 -6.94 -16.30 -5.18
CA PHE A 145 -7.23 -17.46 -6.00
C PHE A 145 -6.19 -17.61 -7.14
N PRO A 146 -5.76 -18.85 -7.44
CA PRO A 146 -4.91 -19.11 -8.59
C PRO A 146 -5.68 -18.85 -9.90
N PRO A 147 -4.99 -18.41 -10.97
CA PRO A 147 -5.62 -18.10 -12.25
C PRO A 147 -6.14 -19.34 -13.01
N ALA A 148 -5.71 -20.53 -12.63
CA ALA A 148 -6.14 -21.79 -13.24
C ALA A 148 -6.61 -22.80 -12.17
N PRO A 149 -7.65 -23.62 -12.47
CA PRO A 149 -8.09 -24.69 -11.59
C PRO A 149 -7.03 -25.81 -11.51
N LYS A 150 -6.87 -26.41 -10.32
CA LYS A 150 -5.86 -27.44 -10.01
C LYS A 150 -4.41 -27.00 -10.33
N PRO A 151 -3.92 -25.90 -9.74
CA PRO A 151 -2.51 -25.55 -9.90
C PRO A 151 -1.65 -26.65 -9.28
N ALA A 152 -0.52 -26.96 -9.92
CA ALA A 152 0.54 -27.71 -9.27
C ALA A 152 1.09 -26.90 -8.07
N LEU A 153 1.68 -27.58 -7.08
CA LEU A 153 2.12 -26.98 -5.80
C LEU A 153 3.09 -25.80 -5.98
N ASP A 154 3.91 -25.89 -7.02
CA ASP A 154 4.85 -24.88 -7.48
C ASP A 154 4.15 -23.66 -8.12
N ALA A 155 3.03 -23.86 -8.80
CA ALA A 155 2.23 -22.81 -9.45
C ALA A 155 1.13 -22.21 -8.54
N MET A 156 1.03 -22.63 -7.28
CA MET A 156 0.01 -22.13 -6.37
C MET A 156 0.29 -20.68 -5.94
N ASN A 157 -0.77 -19.89 -5.76
CA ASN A 157 -0.66 -18.54 -5.23
C ASN A 157 -0.42 -18.59 -3.71
N TRP A 158 0.85 -18.55 -3.31
CA TRP A 158 1.25 -18.53 -1.90
C TRP A 158 1.20 -17.12 -1.27
N SER A 159 0.68 -16.11 -1.98
CA SER A 159 0.63 -14.73 -1.51
C SER A 159 -0.20 -14.58 -0.23
N VAL A 160 -1.20 -15.45 -0.01
CA VAL A 160 -2.00 -15.47 1.22
C VAL A 160 -1.14 -15.69 2.47
N VAL A 161 -0.25 -16.69 2.43
CA VAL A 161 0.60 -17.05 3.58
C VAL A 161 1.59 -15.92 3.86
N ILE A 162 2.23 -15.39 2.82
CA ILE A 162 3.19 -14.30 2.94
C ILE A 162 2.50 -13.04 3.48
N TYR A 163 1.31 -12.72 2.96
CA TYR A 163 0.55 -11.54 3.37
C TYR A 163 0.14 -11.60 4.84
N PHE A 164 -0.48 -12.70 5.28
CA PHE A 164 -0.86 -12.87 6.69
C PHE A 164 0.36 -12.97 7.61
N GLY A 165 1.48 -13.54 7.15
CA GLY A 165 2.74 -13.55 7.90
C GLY A 165 3.28 -12.13 8.14
N VAL A 166 3.30 -11.29 7.10
CA VAL A 166 3.73 -9.88 7.21
C VAL A 166 2.77 -9.09 8.09
N LEU A 167 1.45 -9.30 7.96
CA LEU A 167 0.46 -8.68 8.84
C LEU A 167 0.66 -9.06 10.30
N LEU A 168 0.85 -10.34 10.59
CA LEU A 168 1.08 -10.83 11.94
C LEU A 168 2.35 -10.21 12.54
N PHE A 169 3.45 -10.18 11.78
CA PHE A 169 4.68 -9.52 12.21
C PHE A 169 4.47 -8.03 12.49
N SER A 170 3.74 -7.34 11.62
CA SER A 170 3.39 -5.93 11.80
C SER A 170 2.55 -5.69 13.06
N LEU A 171 1.54 -6.54 13.30
CA LEU A 171 0.68 -6.47 14.49
C LEU A 171 1.46 -6.74 15.78
N ILE A 172 2.36 -7.73 15.77
CA ILE A 172 3.28 -8.02 16.88
C ILE A 172 4.14 -6.79 17.16
N TYR A 173 4.80 -6.25 16.14
CA TYR A 173 5.63 -5.04 16.27
C TYR A 173 4.80 -3.87 16.84
N PHE A 174 3.58 -3.68 16.35
CA PHE A 174 2.68 -2.64 16.83
C PHE A 174 2.27 -2.86 18.28
N ALA A 175 1.93 -4.09 18.67
CA ALA A 175 1.54 -4.43 20.04
C ALA A 175 2.66 -4.22 21.06
N PHE A 176 3.90 -4.60 20.71
CA PHE A 176 5.05 -4.48 21.63
C PHE A 176 5.67 -3.08 21.66
N ARG A 177 5.81 -2.42 20.52
CA ARG A 177 6.57 -1.16 20.41
C ARG A 177 5.75 -0.02 19.82
N GLY A 178 4.96 -0.28 18.78
CA GLY A 178 4.19 0.75 18.09
C GLY A 178 3.22 1.47 19.01
N ARG A 179 2.37 0.75 19.76
CA ARG A 179 1.34 1.35 20.63
C ARG A 179 1.88 2.26 21.75
N HIS A 180 3.17 2.13 22.09
CA HIS A 180 3.81 2.90 23.15
C HIS A 180 4.59 4.12 22.64
N LYS A 181 5.00 4.13 21.36
CA LYS A 181 5.83 5.19 20.77
C LYS A 181 5.16 5.93 19.62
N TYR A 182 4.17 5.32 18.98
CA TYR A 182 3.42 5.91 17.89
C TYR A 182 2.45 6.94 18.45
N VAL A 183 2.59 8.18 18.01
CA VAL A 183 1.67 9.27 18.32
C VAL A 183 0.97 9.63 17.02
N GLY A 184 -0.35 9.47 16.99
CA GLY A 184 -1.12 9.78 15.79
C GLY A 184 -1.08 11.29 15.48
N PRO A 185 -1.17 11.71 14.21
CA PRO A 185 -1.17 13.13 13.82
C PRO A 185 -2.22 13.98 14.56
N VAL A 186 -3.34 13.34 14.94
CA VAL A 186 -4.47 13.99 15.63
C VAL A 186 -4.18 14.25 17.12
N GLU A 187 -3.28 13.47 17.75
CA GLU A 187 -2.89 13.68 19.14
C GLU A 187 -1.94 14.86 19.31
N TYR A 188 -1.09 15.16 18.30
CA TYR A 188 -0.22 16.33 18.32
C TYR A 188 -1.01 17.64 18.34
N VAL A 189 -2.05 17.75 17.50
CA VAL A 189 -2.91 18.94 17.44
C VAL A 189 -3.66 19.16 18.75
N ARG A 190 -4.10 18.08 19.42
CA ARG A 190 -4.83 18.17 20.69
C ARG A 190 -3.93 18.42 21.91
N LYS A 191 -2.62 18.14 21.83
CA LYS A 191 -1.65 18.48 22.88
C LYS A 191 -1.16 19.93 22.81
N SER A 192 -1.31 20.56 21.65
CA SER A 192 -0.93 21.96 21.40
C SER A 192 -2.11 22.94 21.45
N ALA A 193 -3.32 22.45 21.74
CA ALA A 193 -4.55 23.23 21.94
C ALA A 193 -5.02 23.11 23.38
#